data_AF-A0A959AFU2-F1
#
_entry.id   AF-A0A959AFU2-F1
#
_cell.length_a   1.000
_cell.length_b   1.000
_cell.length_c   1.000
_cell.angle_alpha   90.00
_cell.angle_beta   90.00
_cell.angle_gamma   90.00
#
_symmetry.space_group_name_H-M   'P 1'
#
loop_
_entity.id
_entity.type
_entity.pdbx_description
1 polymer ?
#
loop_
_entity_poly.entity_id
_entity_poly.type
_entity_poly.pdbx_seq_one_letter_code
_entity_poly.pdbx_strand_id
1 'polypeptide(L)'
;MQAFFNNIVELFEAICRSTGMQYSELNILVYCLLLPAFWCALVWIRSRKLGWLLLLLLGLTAIYLVEKQHLLPFSLHFYRQNILALERLGASTGLGYVGISLVMGVGIPLLFSLALLFLQKKLLPACYLCYLAINLGYYCRVFALAI
;
A
#
# COMPACT_ATOMS: atom_id res chain seq x y z
N MET A 1 -2.04 -21.41 0.05
CA MET A 1 -2.35 -20.02 0.43
C MET A 1 -1.56 -19.61 1.68
N GLN A 2 -1.68 -20.34 2.79
CA GLN A 2 -0.94 -20.06 4.03
C GLN A 2 0.59 -19.98 3.85
N ALA A 3 1.21 -20.98 3.21
CA ALA A 3 2.66 -20.99 3.02
C ALA A 3 3.17 -19.77 2.22
N PHE A 4 2.43 -19.36 1.19
CA PHE A 4 2.79 -18.17 0.41
C PHE A 4 2.67 -16.88 1.24
N PHE A 5 1.62 -16.77 2.06
CA PHE A 5 1.48 -15.66 2.99
C PHE A 5 2.63 -15.62 4.01
N ASN A 6 2.99 -16.77 4.59
CA ASN A 6 4.11 -16.87 5.53
C ASN A 6 5.43 -16.42 4.88
N ASN A 7 5.71 -16.82 3.64
CA ASN A 7 6.91 -16.38 2.92
C ASN A 7 6.96 -14.85 2.73
N ILE A 8 5.80 -14.21 2.48
CA ILE A 8 5.73 -12.75 2.37
C ILE A 8 6.00 -12.10 3.74
N VAL A 9 5.42 -12.64 4.81
CA VAL A 9 5.67 -12.15 6.17
C VAL A 9 7.15 -12.29 6.52
N GLU A 10 7.76 -13.44 6.26
CA GLU A 10 9.19 -13.68 6.48
C GLU A 10 10.08 -12.71 5.69
N LEU A 11 9.71 -12.38 4.45
CA LEU A 11 10.39 -11.36 3.66
C LEU A 11 10.28 -9.97 4.29
N PHE A 12 9.08 -9.57 4.73
CA PHE A 12 8.88 -8.31 5.44
C PHE A 12 9.70 -8.27 6.74
N GLU A 13 9.71 -9.35 7.51
CA GLU A 13 10.51 -9.45 8.74
C GLU A 13 12.02 -9.38 8.46
N ALA A 14 12.49 -9.98 7.37
CA ALA A 14 13.89 -9.88 6.95
C ALA A 14 14.26 -8.43 6.62
N ILE A 15 13.38 -7.69 5.93
CA ILE A 15 13.56 -6.26 5.65
C ILE A 15 13.51 -5.44 6.94
N CYS A 16 12.60 -5.73 7.86
CA CYS A 16 12.55 -5.09 9.17
C CYS A 16 13.87 -5.27 9.94
N ARG A 17 14.43 -6.48 9.97
CA ARG A 17 15.72 -6.77 10.61
C ARG A 17 16.88 -6.01 9.96
N SER A 18 16.90 -5.86 8.64
CA SER A 18 17.98 -5.17 7.94
C SER A 18 17.89 -3.64 8.00
N THR A 19 16.68 -3.10 8.18
CA THR A 19 16.43 -1.64 8.19
C THR A 19 16.21 -1.07 9.59
N GLY A 20 16.03 -1.92 10.60
CA GLY A 20 15.64 -1.53 11.95
C GLY A 20 14.24 -0.92 12.02
N MET A 21 13.39 -1.16 11.01
CA MET A 21 11.99 -0.74 11.02
C MET A 21 11.10 -1.80 11.66
N GLN A 22 10.06 -1.37 12.38
CA GLN A 22 8.99 -2.25 12.81
C GLN A 22 8.12 -2.67 11.62
N TYR A 23 7.46 -3.82 11.75
CA TYR A 23 6.59 -4.36 10.71
C TYR A 23 5.47 -3.39 10.33
N SER A 24 4.87 -2.69 11.30
CA SER A 24 3.85 -1.67 11.06
C SER A 24 4.36 -0.49 10.24
N GLU A 25 5.60 -0.06 10.48
CA GLU A 25 6.21 1.04 9.73
C GLU A 25 6.48 0.62 8.29
N LEU A 26 7.04 -0.58 8.10
CA LEU A 26 7.28 -1.13 6.77
C LEU A 26 5.98 -1.31 5.99
N ASN A 27 4.90 -1.73 6.66
CA ASN A 27 3.59 -1.90 6.04
C ASN A 27 3.06 -0.57 5.47
N ILE A 28 3.11 0.51 6.25
CA ILE A 28 2.72 1.85 5.77
C ILE A 28 3.62 2.32 4.64
N LEU A 29 4.93 2.18 4.81
CA LEU A 29 5.90 2.59 3.81
C LEU A 29 5.62 1.92 2.46
N VAL A 30 5.42 0.60 2.46
CA VAL A 30 5.17 -0.15 1.23
C VAL A 30 3.82 0.22 0.63
N TYR A 31 2.74 0.07 1.39
CA TYR A 31 1.40 0.11 0.82
C TYR A 31 0.85 1.53 0.61
N CYS A 32 1.24 2.50 1.44
CA CYS A 32 0.76 3.87 1.35
C CYS A 32 1.68 4.80 0.55
N LEU A 33 2.97 4.47 0.40
CA LEU A 33 3.95 5.38 -0.21
C LEU A 33 4.64 4.74 -1.42
N LEU A 34 5.39 3.64 -1.22
CA LEU A 34 6.22 3.05 -2.28
C LEU A 34 5.39 2.48 -3.43
N LEU A 35 4.29 1.79 -3.13
CA LEU A 35 3.43 1.18 -4.14
C LEU A 35 2.69 2.25 -4.97
N PRO A 36 2.07 3.30 -4.38
CA PRO A 36 1.61 4.48 -5.13
C PRO A 36 2.71 5.16 -5.94
N ALA A 37 3.91 5.37 -5.37
CA ALA A 37 5.03 5.98 -6.08
C ALA A 37 5.47 5.15 -7.28
N PHE A 38 5.53 3.81 -7.14
CA PHE A 38 5.84 2.89 -8.22
C PHE A 38 4.84 3.00 -9.36
N TRP A 39 3.54 2.99 -9.08
CA TRP A 39 2.52 3.17 -10.11
C TRP A 39 2.56 4.56 -10.75
N CYS A 40 2.81 5.61 -9.96
CA CYS A 40 2.99 6.96 -10.49
C CYS A 40 4.20 7.03 -11.42
N ALA A 41 5.28 6.32 -11.11
CA ALA A 41 6.45 6.20 -11.97
C ALA A 41 6.11 5.48 -13.29
N LEU A 42 5.31 4.41 -13.26
CA LEU A 42 4.83 3.74 -14.48
C LEU A 42 4.01 4.70 -15.35
N VAL A 43 3.08 5.46 -14.75
CA VAL A 43 2.29 6.48 -15.46
C VAL A 43 3.19 7.55 -16.06
N TRP A 44 4.17 8.05 -15.30
CA TRP A 44 5.10 9.06 -15.76
C TRP A 44 6.00 8.55 -16.89
N ILE A 45 6.55 7.34 -16.80
CA ILE A 45 7.38 6.75 -17.86
C ILE A 45 6.58 6.61 -19.16
N ARG A 46 5.32 6.16 -19.09
CA ARG A 46 4.49 5.89 -20.28
C ARG A 46 3.81 7.13 -20.88
N SER A 47 3.45 8.12 -20.06
CA SER A 47 2.65 9.28 -20.48
C SER A 47 3.31 10.64 -20.24
N ARG A 48 4.42 10.69 -19.49
CA ARG A 48 5.11 11.90 -19.00
C ARG A 48 4.25 12.84 -18.16
N LYS A 49 3.05 12.42 -17.77
CA LYS A 49 2.15 13.15 -16.86
C LYS A 49 2.41 12.76 -15.40
N LEU A 50 1.95 13.60 -14.47
CA LEU A 50 2.02 13.37 -13.01
C LEU A 50 3.44 13.27 -12.43
N GLY A 51 4.46 13.77 -13.12
CA GLY A 51 5.84 13.78 -12.60
C GLY A 51 5.98 14.54 -11.28
N TRP A 52 5.25 15.65 -11.11
CA TRP A 52 5.20 16.40 -9.84
C TRP A 52 4.62 15.55 -8.70
N LEU A 53 3.65 14.69 -8.98
CA LEU A 53 3.03 13.82 -7.98
C LEU A 53 3.96 12.69 -7.58
N LEU A 54 4.77 12.18 -8.52
CA LEU A 54 5.85 11.25 -8.20
C LEU A 54 6.86 11.89 -7.25
N LEU A 55 7.30 13.12 -7.53
CA LEU A 55 8.20 13.86 -6.64
C LEU A 55 7.59 14.08 -5.26
N LEU A 56 6.28 14.40 -5.19
CA LEU A 56 5.56 14.51 -3.93
C LEU A 56 5.58 13.20 -3.14
N LEU A 57 5.27 12.06 -3.77
CA LEU A 57 5.27 10.75 -3.11
C LEU A 57 6.66 10.33 -2.63
N LEU A 58 7.71 10.61 -3.42
CA LEU A 58 9.10 10.37 -3.02
C LEU A 58 9.51 11.30 -1.87
N GLY A 59 9.09 12.56 -1.89
CA GLY A 59 9.28 13.51 -0.79
C GLY A 59 8.60 13.05 0.49
N LEU A 60 7.34 12.62 0.42
CA LEU A 60 6.61 12.05 1.57
C LEU A 60 7.28 10.77 2.09
N THR A 61 7.81 9.93 1.20
CA THR A 61 8.61 8.75 1.57
C THR A 61 9.86 9.15 2.35
N ALA A 62 10.61 10.13 1.87
CA ALA A 62 11.80 10.62 2.55
C ALA A 62 11.46 11.24 3.92
N ILE A 63 10.41 12.07 4.00
CA ILE A 63 9.93 12.64 5.26
C ILE A 63 9.53 11.53 6.23
N TYR A 64 8.78 10.52 5.77
CA TYR A 64 8.39 9.39 6.62
C TYR A 64 9.61 8.65 7.18
N LEU A 65 10.64 8.41 6.37
CA LEU A 65 11.86 7.72 6.81
C LEU A 65 12.66 8.53 7.84
N VAL A 66 12.69 9.86 7.71
CA VAL A 66 13.37 10.75 8.67
C VAL A 66 12.56 10.85 9.97
N GLU A 67 11.25 11.00 9.88
CA GLU A 67 10.34 11.24 11.01
C GLU A 67 9.74 9.96 11.61
N LYS A 68 10.24 8.78 11.21
CA LYS A 68 9.63 7.49 11.54
C LYS A 68 9.44 7.27 13.05
N GLN A 69 10.36 7.78 13.87
CA GLN A 69 10.28 7.68 15.33
C GLN A 69 9.09 8.47 15.90
N HIS A 70 8.83 9.67 15.38
CA HIS A 70 7.68 10.49 15.77
C HIS A 70 6.36 9.92 15.23
N LEU A 71 6.40 9.28 14.06
CA LEU A 71 5.24 8.67 13.41
C LEU A 71 4.96 7.23 13.86
N LEU A 72 5.77 6.66 14.76
CA LEU A 72 5.63 5.28 15.20
C LEU A 72 4.27 5.01 15.89
N PRO A 73 3.78 5.83 16.84
CA PRO A 73 2.48 5.59 17.48
C PRO A 73 1.33 5.61 16.47
N PHE A 74 1.39 6.54 15.50
CA PHE A 74 0.45 6.59 14.38
C PHE A 74 0.53 5.32 13.54
N SER A 75 1.75 4.86 13.24
CA SER A 75 1.98 3.69 12.41
C SER A 75 1.42 2.41 13.03
N LEU A 76 1.63 2.24 14.34
CA LEU A 76 1.06 1.12 15.10
C LEU A 76 -0.47 1.17 15.13
N HIS A 77 -1.05 2.35 15.39
CA HIS A 77 -2.50 2.52 15.42
C HIS A 77 -3.11 2.17 14.06
N PHE A 78 -2.61 2.78 13.00
CA PHE A 78 -3.08 2.53 11.63
C PHE A 78 -2.97 1.05 11.25
N TYR A 79 -1.83 0.41 11.56
CA TYR A 79 -1.63 -1.00 11.26
C TYR A 79 -2.63 -1.91 11.98
N ARG A 80 -2.90 -1.66 13.26
CA ARG A 80 -3.93 -2.41 14.02
C ARG A 80 -5.31 -2.26 13.41
N GLN A 81 -5.70 -1.03 13.04
CA GLN A 81 -7.00 -0.81 12.39
C GLN A 81 -7.10 -1.50 11.03
N ASN A 82 -6.00 -1.52 10.28
CA ASN A 82 -5.96 -2.22 9.00
C ASN A 82 -6.12 -3.74 9.18
N ILE A 83 -5.49 -4.34 10.20
CA ILE A 83 -5.72 -5.76 10.54
C ILE A 83 -7.19 -6.00 10.83
N LEU A 84 -7.81 -5.21 11.72
CA LEU A 84 -9.22 -5.37 12.08
C LEU A 84 -10.16 -5.23 10.86
N ALA A 85 -9.86 -4.29 9.96
CA ALA A 85 -10.62 -4.12 8.72
C ALA A 85 -10.49 -5.35 7.81
N LEU A 86 -9.28 -5.89 7.65
CA LEU A 86 -9.03 -7.12 6.89
C LEU A 86 -9.70 -8.33 7.54
N GLU A 87 -9.68 -8.48 8.86
CA GLU A 87 -10.38 -9.56 9.55
C GLU A 87 -11.89 -9.48 9.31
N ARG A 88 -12.50 -8.29 9.42
CA ARG A 88 -13.93 -8.07 9.14
C ARG A 88 -14.28 -8.39 7.70
N LEU A 89 -13.46 -7.97 6.73
CA LEU A 89 -13.65 -8.29 5.32
C LEU A 89 -13.46 -9.78 5.03
N GLY A 90 -12.48 -10.42 5.67
CA GLY A 90 -12.23 -11.85 5.56
C GLY A 90 -13.40 -12.67 6.09
N ALA A 91 -14.00 -12.23 7.20
CA ALA A 91 -15.20 -12.85 7.76
C ALA A 91 -16.43 -12.67 6.86
N SER A 92 -16.62 -11.48 6.26
CA SER A 92 -17.79 -11.21 5.41
C SER A 92 -17.72 -11.88 4.04
N THR A 93 -16.52 -12.18 3.53
CA THR A 93 -16.31 -12.81 2.21
C THR A 93 -16.10 -14.32 2.28
N GLY A 94 -15.93 -14.89 3.49
CA GLY A 94 -15.60 -16.31 3.66
C GLY A 94 -14.16 -16.69 3.27
N LEU A 95 -13.34 -15.73 2.82
CA LEU A 95 -11.94 -15.95 2.45
C LEU A 95 -11.00 -16.02 3.66
N GLY A 96 -11.45 -15.54 4.82
CA GLY A 96 -10.63 -15.38 6.01
C GLY A 96 -9.56 -14.28 5.86
N TYR A 97 -8.90 -13.96 6.97
CA TYR A 97 -7.88 -12.90 7.04
C TYR A 97 -6.73 -13.10 6.03
N VAL A 98 -6.22 -14.33 5.92
CA VAL A 98 -5.07 -14.63 5.04
C VAL A 98 -5.45 -14.47 3.57
N GLY A 99 -6.62 -14.96 3.17
CA GLY A 99 -7.11 -14.85 1.81
C GLY A 99 -7.29 -13.40 1.39
N ILE A 100 -8.00 -12.60 2.20
CA ILE A 100 -8.22 -11.18 1.88
C ILE A 100 -6.93 -10.37 1.95
N SER A 101 -5.99 -10.69 2.86
CA SER A 101 -4.69 -10.02 2.94
C SER A 101 -3.86 -10.26 1.67
N LEU A 102 -3.88 -11.46 1.11
CA LEU A 102 -3.20 -11.75 -0.15
C LEU A 102 -3.87 -11.05 -1.34
N VAL A 103 -5.21 -11.01 -1.38
CA VAL A 103 -5.94 -10.28 -2.43
C VAL A 103 -5.62 -8.79 -2.36
N MET A 104 -5.74 -8.17 -1.19
CA MET A 104 -5.55 -6.72 -1.02
C MET A 104 -4.07 -6.32 -1.10
N GLY A 105 -3.16 -7.12 -0.54
CA GLY A 105 -1.74 -6.82 -0.45
C GLY A 105 -0.90 -7.28 -1.65
N VAL A 106 -1.39 -8.22 -2.46
CA VAL A 106 -0.64 -8.75 -3.62
C VAL A 106 -1.48 -8.76 -4.89
N GLY A 107 -2.68 -9.38 -4.84
CA GLY A 107 -3.52 -9.57 -6.01
C GLY A 107 -3.93 -8.28 -6.69
N ILE A 108 -4.61 -7.38 -5.97
CA ILE A 108 -5.03 -6.07 -6.49
C ILE A 108 -3.81 -5.25 -6.94
N PRO A 109 -2.73 -5.14 -6.15
CA PRO A 109 -1.54 -4.43 -6.60
C PRO A 109 -0.96 -4.94 -7.91
N LEU A 110 -0.83 -6.26 -8.06
CA LEU A 110 -0.29 -6.89 -9.26
C LEU A 110 -1.19 -6.65 -10.47
N LEU A 111 -2.51 -6.85 -10.31
CA LEU A 111 -3.49 -6.60 -11.37
C LEU A 111 -3.47 -5.14 -11.81
N PHE A 112 -3.33 -4.21 -10.86
CA PHE A 112 -3.27 -2.79 -11.17
C PHE A 112 -1.97 -2.41 -11.88
N SER A 113 -0.83 -2.96 -11.46
CA SER A 113 0.44 -2.81 -12.17
C SER A 113 0.34 -3.30 -13.62
N LEU A 114 -0.23 -4.47 -13.84
CA LEU A 114 -0.47 -5.02 -15.18
C LEU A 114 -1.40 -4.11 -15.99
N ALA A 115 -2.50 -3.65 -15.40
CA ALA A 115 -3.41 -2.71 -16.05
C ALA A 115 -2.67 -1.45 -16.51
N LEU A 116 -1.83 -0.84 -15.65
CA LEU A 116 -1.03 0.34 -16.00
C LEU A 116 0.02 0.09 -17.08
N LEU A 117 0.48 -1.15 -17.30
CA LEU A 117 1.39 -1.50 -18.38
C LEU A 117 0.69 -1.62 -19.74
N PHE A 118 -0.57 -2.09 -19.76
CA PHE A 118 -1.30 -2.37 -21.00
C PHE A 118 -2.34 -1.31 -21.37
N LEU A 119 -2.76 -0.46 -20.43
CA LEU A 119 -3.76 0.58 -20.70
C LEU A 119 -3.30 1.56 -21.79
N GLN A 120 -4.26 2.16 -22.48
CA GLN A 120 -4.00 3.26 -23.40
C GLN A 120 -3.45 4.48 -22.65
N LYS A 121 -2.41 5.12 -23.20
CA LYS A 121 -1.68 6.24 -22.57
C LYS A 121 -2.59 7.38 -22.06
N LYS A 122 -3.67 7.68 -22.78
CA LYS A 122 -4.61 8.76 -22.44
C LYS A 122 -5.41 8.49 -21.16
N LEU A 123 -5.62 7.21 -20.81
CA LEU A 123 -6.40 6.79 -19.65
C LEU A 123 -5.52 6.59 -18.41
N LEU A 124 -4.19 6.44 -18.57
CA LEU A 124 -3.27 6.15 -17.46
C LEU A 124 -3.39 7.12 -16.28
N PRO A 125 -3.38 8.46 -16.46
CA PRO A 125 -3.48 9.38 -15.33
C PRO A 125 -4.83 9.24 -14.61
N ALA A 126 -5.92 9.09 -15.36
CA ALA A 126 -7.26 8.97 -14.79
C ALA A 126 -7.41 7.68 -13.98
N CYS A 127 -6.95 6.54 -14.52
CA CYS A 127 -6.98 5.27 -13.82
C CYS A 127 -6.09 5.29 -12.56
N TYR A 128 -4.92 5.91 -12.63
CA TYR A 128 -4.05 6.10 -11.47
C TYR A 128 -4.70 6.95 -10.38
N LEU A 129 -5.22 8.12 -10.74
CA LEU A 129 -5.87 9.01 -9.77
C LEU A 129 -7.14 8.39 -9.17
N CYS A 130 -7.91 7.65 -9.97
CA CYS A 130 -9.08 6.92 -9.48
C CYS A 130 -8.68 5.86 -8.46
N TYR A 131 -7.65 5.06 -8.76
CA TYR A 131 -7.16 4.05 -7.83
C TYR A 131 -6.57 4.68 -6.57
N LEU A 132 -5.79 5.77 -6.71
CA LEU A 132 -5.24 6.50 -5.57
C LEU A 132 -6.36 7.03 -4.66
N ALA A 133 -7.45 7.55 -5.24
CA ALA A 133 -8.61 8.00 -4.48
C ALA A 133 -9.34 6.85 -3.77
N ILE A 134 -9.49 5.68 -4.40
CA ILE A 134 -10.07 4.48 -3.76
C ILE A 134 -9.19 4.02 -2.59
N ASN A 135 -7.87 3.98 -2.80
CA ASN A 135 -6.91 3.54 -1.81
C ASN A 135 -6.88 4.52 -0.61
N LEU A 136 -6.89 5.84 -0.87
CA LEU A 136 -7.03 6.85 0.16
C LEU A 136 -8.36 6.72 0.91
N GLY A 137 -9.47 6.52 0.19
CA GLY A 137 -10.79 6.31 0.79
C GLY A 137 -10.85 5.07 1.70
N TYR A 138 -10.22 3.97 1.27
CA TYR A 138 -10.06 2.77 2.11
C TYR A 138 -9.29 3.10 3.39
N TYR A 139 -8.14 3.76 3.28
CA TYR A 139 -7.32 4.07 4.45
C TYR A 139 -7.95 5.12 5.38
N CYS A 140 -8.64 6.12 4.85
CA CYS A 140 -9.45 7.05 5.63
C CYS A 140 -10.56 6.32 6.39
N ARG A 141 -11.23 5.34 5.75
CA ARG A 141 -12.25 4.51 6.41
C ARG A 141 -11.64 3.62 7.49
N VAL A 142 -10.51 2.98 7.21
CA VAL A 142 -9.77 2.17 8.20
C VAL A 142 -9.42 3.02 9.43
N PHE A 143 -8.96 4.25 9.21
CA PHE A 143 -8.65 5.18 10.28
C PHE A 143 -9.90 5.64 11.04
N ALA A 144 -11.02 5.87 10.34
CA ALA A 144 -12.28 6.31 10.94
C ALA A 144 -12.99 5.23 11.78
N LEU A 145 -12.75 3.94 11.51
CA LEU A 145 -13.28 2.83 12.31
C LEU A 145 -12.70 2.76 13.74
N ALA A 146 -11.80 3.69 14.10
CA ALA A 146 -11.14 3.80 15.39
C ALA A 146 -11.77 4.83 16.36
N ILE A 147 -12.82 5.54 15.93
CA ILE A 147 -13.62 6.48 16.74
C ILE A 147 -15.01 5.87 16.94
#